data_AF-A0A815LP55-F1
#
_entry.id   AF-A0A815LP55-F1
#
_cell.length_a   1.000
_cell.length_b   1.000
_cell.length_c   1.000
_cell.angle_alpha   90.00
_cell.angle_beta   90.00
_cell.angle_gamma   90.00
#
_symmetry.space_group_name_H-M   'P 1'
#
loop_
_entity.id
_entity.type
_entity.pdbx_description
1 polymer ?
#
loop_
_entity_poly.entity_id
_entity_poly.type
_entity_poly.pdbx_seq_one_letter_code
_entity_poly.pdbx_strand_id
1 'polypeptide(L)'
;MNSAGKFLSASGISPSARFEPLNFYVFTSLTQLICTIIYIGFIIYFLIIEIKLLMKLNLKYFYEFWSIIQVGIISCSITSVIIYIWRFKEYNRLSALFQQTNGYAYVNLQMTVYVDDVLTSLLGFCCFFGTIKFIKFIRFNKSLIIFVQTLKYVTKDIISFSFMFSIVFMSFLALFYLLFNSSIASCSSLLSTAQMLFEITLMSFDATDFTGADPFLGPFCFSLFIIIVVFVCLSMFMSILNDGFHHVELNSIEDQHILSYILKKFLNWTHLRRPNVEETYEIRDSQMHSQYVDPIENFPDKIDQLLEAIDRIYIDQRKELLKLKRAGV
;
A
#
# COMPACT_ATOMS: atom_id res chain seq x y z
N MET A 1 30.77 -10.61 -24.97
CA MET A 1 31.56 -10.79 -23.74
C MET A 1 32.34 -9.51 -23.52
N ASN A 2 32.03 -8.76 -22.46
CA ASN A 2 32.83 -7.62 -22.05
C ASN A 2 33.59 -8.03 -20.78
N SER A 3 34.92 -8.01 -20.85
CA SER A 3 35.81 -8.18 -19.71
C SER A 3 36.48 -6.85 -19.42
N ALA A 4 36.35 -6.36 -18.19
CA ALA A 4 36.97 -5.13 -17.75
C ALA A 4 37.70 -5.36 -16.43
N GLY A 5 38.99 -5.03 -16.39
CA GLY A 5 39.77 -4.92 -15.16
C GLY A 5 39.81 -3.46 -14.74
N LYS A 6 39.20 -3.12 -13.60
CA LYS A 6 39.37 -1.79 -13.00
C LYS A 6 40.69 -1.79 -12.22
N PHE A 7 41.64 -0.99 -12.68
CA PHE A 7 42.86 -0.71 -11.93
C PHE A 7 42.55 0.31 -10.85
N LEU A 8 42.71 -0.08 -9.60
CA LEU A 8 42.60 0.81 -8.46
C LEU A 8 43.91 1.59 -8.32
N SER A 9 43.82 2.87 -7.93
CA SER A 9 44.98 3.74 -7.69
C SER A 9 45.94 3.20 -6.62
N ALA A 10 45.48 2.26 -5.78
CA ALA A 10 46.26 1.55 -4.76
C ALA A 10 46.88 0.22 -5.26
N SER A 11 47.16 0.09 -6.57
CA SER A 11 47.78 -1.09 -7.20
C SER A 11 46.95 -2.40 -7.19
N GLY A 12 45.67 -2.35 -6.83
CA GLY A 12 44.74 -3.48 -6.90
C GLY A 12 44.06 -3.61 -8.26
N ILE A 13 43.68 -4.84 -8.65
CA ILE A 13 42.88 -5.12 -9.86
C ILE A 13 41.55 -5.72 -9.43
N SER A 14 40.43 -5.10 -9.81
CA SER A 14 39.10 -5.67 -9.63
C SER A 14 38.58 -6.18 -10.98
N PRO A 15 38.58 -7.50 -11.23
CA PRO A 15 38.07 -8.07 -12.47
C PRO A 15 36.54 -8.07 -12.48
N SER A 16 35.95 -7.70 -13.61
CA SER A 16 34.52 -7.77 -13.85
C SER A 16 34.26 -8.36 -15.23
N ALA A 17 33.38 -9.36 -15.31
CA ALA A 17 33.01 -10.02 -16.55
C ALA A 17 31.50 -9.95 -16.74
N ARG A 18 31.08 -9.58 -17.96
CA ARG A 18 29.68 -9.48 -18.35
C ARG A 18 29.40 -10.36 -19.56
N PHE A 19 28.46 -11.28 -19.38
CA PHE A 19 27.97 -12.20 -20.41
C PHE A 19 26.52 -11.87 -20.72
N GLU A 20 26.20 -11.69 -22.00
CA GLU A 20 24.87 -11.29 -22.40
C GLU A 20 24.49 -11.96 -23.72
N PRO A 21 23.38 -12.73 -23.74
CA PRO A 21 22.91 -13.36 -24.96
C PRO A 21 22.19 -12.32 -25.84
N LEU A 22 22.67 -12.15 -27.08
CA LEU A 22 22.00 -11.31 -28.07
C LEU A 22 21.20 -12.20 -29.01
N ASN A 23 19.89 -11.97 -29.08
CA ASN A 23 19.07 -12.58 -30.10
C ASN A 23 18.96 -11.66 -31.32
N PHE A 24 19.71 -11.99 -32.38
CA PHE A 24 19.73 -11.22 -33.63
C PHE A 24 18.43 -11.37 -34.44
N TYR A 25 17.67 -12.46 -34.27
CA TYR A 25 16.50 -12.71 -35.09
C TYR A 25 15.23 -12.07 -34.48
N VAL A 26 14.99 -10.80 -34.84
CA VAL A 26 13.88 -9.97 -34.33
C VAL A 26 12.48 -10.55 -34.63
N PHE A 27 12.34 -11.38 -35.67
CA PHE A 27 11.08 -12.05 -36.02
C PHE A 27 11.33 -13.50 -36.42
N THR A 28 11.75 -14.32 -35.47
CA THR A 28 12.05 -15.74 -35.77
C THR A 28 10.74 -16.54 -35.97
N SER A 29 9.68 -16.16 -35.26
CA SER A 29 8.40 -16.86 -35.29
C SER A 29 7.21 -15.92 -35.54
N LEU A 30 6.20 -16.42 -36.25
CA LEU A 30 4.93 -15.72 -36.45
C LEU A 30 4.27 -15.34 -35.12
N THR A 31 4.50 -16.12 -34.06
CA THR A 31 3.99 -15.86 -32.71
C THR A 31 4.54 -14.56 -32.12
N GLN A 32 5.82 -14.24 -32.31
CA GLN A 32 6.42 -12.99 -31.83
C GLN A 32 5.80 -11.77 -32.51
N LEU A 33 5.55 -11.87 -33.83
CA LEU A 33 4.92 -10.81 -34.61
C LEU A 33 3.47 -10.57 -34.14
N ILE A 34 2.69 -11.63 -33.94
CA ILE A 34 1.32 -11.55 -33.42
C ILE A 34 1.32 -10.89 -32.02
N CYS A 35 2.18 -11.34 -31.11
CA CYS A 35 2.29 -10.75 -29.76
C CYS A 35 2.67 -9.27 -29.80
N THR A 36 3.54 -8.86 -30.74
CA THR A 36 3.92 -7.46 -30.91
C THR A 36 2.76 -6.59 -31.37
N ILE A 37 1.98 -7.07 -32.34
CA ILE A 37 0.78 -6.36 -32.83
C ILE A 37 -0.25 -6.21 -31.70
N ILE A 38 -0.49 -7.30 -30.94
CA ILE A 38 -1.39 -7.29 -29.79
C ILE A 38 -0.91 -6.28 -28.73
N TYR A 39 0.38 -6.28 -28.42
CA TYR A 39 0.98 -5.34 -27.45
C TYR A 39 0.79 -3.88 -27.87
N ILE A 40 1.07 -3.54 -29.13
CA ILE A 40 0.84 -2.20 -29.68
C ILE A 40 -0.66 -1.84 -29.60
N GLY A 41 -1.55 -2.79 -29.90
CA GLY A 41 -3.00 -2.61 -29.75
C GLY A 41 -3.41 -2.27 -28.31
N PHE A 42 -2.87 -2.96 -27.31
CA PHE A 42 -3.11 -2.67 -25.91
C PHE A 42 -2.62 -1.29 -25.49
N ILE A 43 -1.45 -0.85 -25.98
CA ILE A 43 -0.92 0.49 -25.70
C ILE A 43 -1.88 1.56 -26.23
N ILE A 44 -2.32 1.43 -27.48
CA ILE A 44 -3.26 2.39 -28.10
C ILE A 44 -4.58 2.42 -27.33
N TYR A 45 -5.11 1.24 -26.97
CA TYR A 45 -6.33 1.13 -26.18
C TYR A 45 -6.21 1.84 -24.83
N PHE A 46 -5.12 1.59 -24.08
CA PHE A 46 -4.89 2.26 -22.80
C PHE A 46 -4.67 3.76 -22.94
N LEU A 47 -4.01 4.20 -24.01
CA LEU A 47 -3.80 5.62 -24.29
C LEU A 47 -5.13 6.35 -24.57
N ILE A 48 -6.05 5.75 -25.33
CA ILE A 48 -7.37 6.33 -25.60
C ILE A 48 -8.19 6.47 -24.31
N ILE A 49 -8.18 5.43 -23.46
CA ILE A 49 -8.89 5.47 -22.18
C ILE A 49 -8.32 6.56 -21.28
N GLU A 50 -7.00 6.66 -21.21
CA GLU A 50 -6.32 7.64 -20.38
C GLU A 50 -6.63 9.06 -20.80
N ILE A 51 -6.60 9.35 -22.10
CA ILE A 51 -6.92 10.67 -22.64
C ILE A 51 -8.37 11.06 -22.30
N LYS A 52 -9.33 10.13 -22.43
CA LYS A 52 -10.72 10.39 -22.04
C LYS A 52 -10.84 10.69 -20.54
N LEU A 53 -10.07 10.01 -19.70
CA LEU A 53 -10.09 10.17 -18.26
C LEU A 53 -9.45 11.52 -17.84
N LEU A 54 -8.33 11.87 -18.47
CA LEU A 54 -7.66 13.17 -18.33
C LEU A 54 -8.60 14.33 -18.71
N MET A 55 -9.30 14.24 -19.83
CA MET A 55 -10.25 15.27 -20.26
C MET A 55 -11.40 15.48 -19.26
N LYS A 56 -11.78 14.45 -18.51
CA LYS A 56 -12.87 14.53 -17.52
C LYS A 56 -12.41 15.07 -16.16
N LEU A 57 -11.20 14.71 -15.69
CA LEU A 57 -10.70 15.07 -14.36
C LEU A 57 -9.71 16.25 -14.35
N ASN A 58 -9.20 16.68 -15.51
CA ASN A 58 -8.20 17.74 -15.66
C ASN A 58 -7.05 17.62 -14.63
N LEU A 59 -6.86 18.62 -13.77
CA LEU A 59 -5.77 18.67 -12.79
C LEU A 59 -5.96 17.76 -11.58
N LYS A 60 -7.20 17.37 -11.25
CA LYS A 60 -7.45 16.42 -10.15
C LYS A 60 -6.93 15.02 -10.47
N TYR A 61 -6.72 14.73 -11.76
CA TYR A 61 -6.19 13.46 -12.23
C TYR A 61 -4.80 13.15 -11.67
N PHE A 62 -3.90 14.12 -11.64
CA PHE A 62 -2.52 13.93 -11.20
C PHE A 62 -2.37 13.77 -9.69
N TYR A 63 -3.41 14.05 -8.90
CA TYR A 63 -3.39 13.85 -7.46
C TYR A 63 -3.77 12.41 -7.06
N GLU A 64 -4.43 11.66 -7.94
CA GLU A 64 -4.81 10.29 -7.66
C GLU A 64 -3.63 9.33 -7.89
N PHE A 65 -3.22 8.62 -6.83
CA PHE A 65 -2.11 7.66 -6.88
C PHE A 65 -2.23 6.62 -8.01
N TRP A 66 -3.45 6.12 -8.26
CA TRP A 66 -3.70 5.14 -9.32
C TRP A 66 -3.50 5.69 -10.73
N SER A 67 -3.78 6.98 -10.90
CA SER A 67 -3.61 7.70 -12.16
C SER A 67 -2.13 7.88 -12.48
N ILE A 68 -1.30 8.17 -11.47
CA ILE A 68 0.16 8.29 -11.62
C ILE A 68 0.76 6.96 -12.11
N ILE A 69 0.33 5.82 -11.53
CA ILE A 69 0.79 4.49 -11.96
C ILE A 69 0.41 4.24 -13.43
N GLN A 70 -0.79 4.64 -13.83
CA GLN A 70 -1.28 4.44 -15.20
C GLN A 70 -0.49 5.27 -16.21
N VAL A 71 -0.18 6.53 -15.88
CA VAL A 71 0.71 7.38 -16.68
C VAL A 71 2.10 6.76 -16.77
N GLY A 72 2.61 6.19 -15.67
CA GLY A 72 3.88 5.46 -15.65
C GLY A 72 3.91 4.32 -16.67
N ILE A 73 2.89 3.45 -16.67
CA ILE A 73 2.77 2.36 -17.65
C ILE A 73 2.81 2.90 -19.08
N ILE A 74 1.99 3.91 -19.39
CA ILE A 74 1.92 4.48 -20.74
C ILE A 74 3.25 5.10 -21.16
N SER A 75 3.90 5.86 -20.28
CA SER A 75 5.20 6.46 -20.57
C SER A 75 6.28 5.39 -20.85
N CYS A 76 6.39 4.37 -20.01
CA CYS A 76 7.35 3.26 -20.19
C CYS A 76 7.05 2.50 -21.49
N SER A 77 5.78 2.22 -21.78
CA SER A 77 5.38 1.54 -23.01
C SER A 77 5.72 2.34 -24.27
N ILE A 78 5.44 3.65 -24.31
CA ILE A 78 5.76 4.49 -25.47
C ILE A 78 7.28 4.56 -25.67
N THR A 79 8.04 4.83 -24.61
CA THR A 79 9.51 4.84 -24.67
C THR A 79 10.07 3.50 -25.12
N SER A 80 9.49 2.38 -24.65
CA SER A 80 9.91 1.04 -25.09
C SER A 80 9.69 0.83 -26.58
N VAL A 81 8.56 1.30 -27.14
CA VAL A 81 8.30 1.21 -28.59
C VAL A 81 9.28 2.05 -29.40
N ILE A 82 9.59 3.27 -28.95
CA ILE A 82 10.58 4.14 -29.61
C ILE A 82 11.95 3.47 -29.65
N ILE A 83 12.40 2.93 -28.52
CA ILE A 83 13.69 2.23 -28.41
C ILE A 83 13.68 0.93 -29.23
N TYR A 84 12.56 0.21 -29.28
CA TYR A 84 12.41 -0.98 -30.11
C TYR A 84 12.56 -0.66 -31.61
N ILE A 85 11.96 0.42 -32.10
CA ILE A 85 12.12 0.89 -33.48
C ILE A 85 13.57 1.27 -33.76
N TRP A 86 14.23 1.94 -32.80
CA TRP A 86 15.65 2.28 -32.93
C TRP A 86 16.54 1.02 -32.98
N ARG A 87 16.29 0.05 -32.10
CA ARG A 87 16.97 -1.26 -32.10
C ARG A 87 16.79 -1.97 -33.44
N PHE A 88 15.59 -1.95 -34.02
CA PHE A 88 15.31 -2.55 -35.33
C PHE A 88 16.09 -1.90 -36.47
N LYS A 89 16.16 -0.55 -36.50
CA LYS A 89 16.96 0.18 -37.49
C LYS A 89 18.45 -0.15 -37.36
N GLU A 90 18.96 -0.17 -36.13
CA GLU A 90 20.37 -0.47 -35.86
C GLU A 90 20.71 -1.91 -36.25
N TYR A 91 19.84 -2.86 -35.96
CA TYR A 91 19.99 -4.25 -36.39
C TYR A 91 20.08 -4.39 -37.91
N ASN A 92 19.20 -3.73 -38.66
CA ASN A 92 19.23 -3.77 -40.13
C ASN A 92 20.51 -3.17 -40.69
N ARG A 93 21.01 -2.09 -40.09
CA ARG A 93 22.29 -1.48 -40.43
C ARG A 93 23.45 -2.45 -40.22
N LEU A 94 23.49 -3.11 -39.06
CA LEU A 94 24.51 -4.09 -38.74
C LEU A 94 24.47 -5.31 -39.67
N SER A 95 23.28 -5.86 -39.93
CA SER A 95 23.11 -7.00 -40.83
C SER A 95 23.56 -6.66 -42.26
N ALA A 96 23.27 -5.45 -42.76
CA ALA A 96 23.74 -5.01 -44.07
C ALA A 96 25.27 -4.87 -44.11
N LEU A 97 25.88 -4.33 -43.06
CA LEU A 97 27.34 -4.18 -42.94
C LEU A 97 28.06 -5.54 -42.89
N PHE A 98 27.49 -6.51 -42.16
CA PHE A 98 27.98 -7.88 -42.09
C PHE A 98 27.94 -8.57 -43.46
N GLN A 99 26.85 -8.40 -44.21
CA GLN A 99 26.72 -8.95 -45.57
C GLN A 99 27.70 -8.30 -46.55
N GLN A 100 27.90 -6.98 -46.48
CA GLN A 100 28.84 -6.27 -47.36
C GLN A 100 30.31 -6.61 -47.10
N THR A 101 30.66 -6.93 -45.86
CA THR A 101 32.06 -7.15 -45.47
C THR A 101 32.41 -8.64 -45.32
N ASN A 102 31.51 -9.56 -45.70
CA ASN A 102 31.68 -11.02 -45.57
C ASN A 102 32.17 -11.46 -44.15
N GLY A 103 31.79 -10.71 -43.11
CA GLY A 103 32.19 -10.99 -41.73
C GLY A 103 33.60 -10.58 -41.29
N TYR A 104 34.39 -9.92 -42.15
CA TYR A 104 35.77 -9.51 -41.81
C TYR A 104 35.89 -8.15 -41.08
N ALA A 105 34.80 -7.38 -40.98
CA ALA A 105 34.79 -6.11 -40.26
C ALA A 105 34.47 -6.31 -38.78
N TYR A 106 35.20 -5.60 -37.92
CA TYR A 106 34.84 -5.45 -36.51
C TYR A 106 33.50 -4.70 -36.40
N VAL A 107 32.52 -5.33 -35.75
CA VAL A 107 31.21 -4.74 -35.48
C VAL A 107 31.09 -4.43 -34.00
N ASN A 108 30.80 -3.18 -33.67
CA ASN A 108 30.56 -2.76 -32.30
C ASN A 108 29.17 -3.21 -31.84
N LEU A 109 29.11 -4.36 -31.17
CA LEU A 109 27.89 -4.90 -30.56
C LEU A 109 27.56 -4.27 -29.20
N GLN A 110 28.48 -3.51 -28.59
CA GLN A 110 28.28 -2.96 -27.25
C GLN A 110 27.11 -1.99 -27.20
N MET A 111 26.94 -1.18 -28.25
CA MET A 111 25.79 -0.27 -28.35
C MET A 111 24.48 -1.04 -28.46
N THR A 112 24.45 -2.14 -29.23
CA THR A 112 23.28 -3.00 -29.36
C THR A 112 22.90 -3.66 -28.03
N VAL A 113 23.89 -4.15 -27.28
CA VAL A 113 23.69 -4.69 -25.93
C VAL A 113 23.09 -3.62 -25.00
N TYR A 114 23.66 -2.41 -25.01
CA TYR A 114 23.15 -1.32 -24.17
C TYR A 114 21.71 -0.93 -24.50
N VAL A 115 21.33 -0.92 -25.78
CA VAL A 115 19.94 -0.66 -26.19
C VAL A 115 19.00 -1.78 -25.71
N ASP A 116 19.44 -3.03 -25.73
CA ASP A 116 18.66 -4.18 -25.25
C ASP A 116 18.49 -4.19 -23.73
N ASP A 117 19.53 -3.82 -22.99
CA ASP A 117 19.51 -3.58 -21.54
C ASP A 117 18.45 -2.55 -21.15
N VAL A 118 18.46 -1.41 -21.83
CA VAL A 118 17.53 -0.31 -21.56
C VAL A 118 16.10 -0.75 -21.88
N LEU A 119 15.90 -1.46 -22.99
CA LEU A 119 14.60 -1.99 -23.37
C LEU A 119 14.09 -3.00 -22.33
N THR A 120 14.93 -3.95 -21.91
CA THR A 120 14.59 -4.95 -20.88
C THR A 120 14.26 -4.29 -19.55
N SER A 121 15.03 -3.27 -19.16
CA SER A 121 14.77 -2.48 -17.96
C SER A 121 13.43 -1.76 -18.03
N LEU A 122 13.10 -1.12 -19.16
CA LEU A 122 11.82 -0.43 -19.36
C LEU A 122 10.62 -1.40 -19.36
N LEU A 123 10.77 -2.57 -19.97
CA LEU A 123 9.77 -3.64 -19.90
C LEU A 123 9.61 -4.14 -18.47
N GLY A 124 10.70 -4.27 -17.71
CA GLY A 124 10.69 -4.57 -16.28
C GLY A 124 9.90 -3.55 -15.47
N PHE A 125 10.14 -2.25 -15.70
CA PHE A 125 9.34 -1.18 -15.08
C PHE A 125 7.87 -1.24 -15.48
N CYS A 126 7.57 -1.52 -16.76
CA CYS A 126 6.20 -1.69 -17.22
C CYS A 126 5.49 -2.86 -16.51
N CYS A 127 6.17 -4.00 -16.37
CA CYS A 127 5.68 -5.15 -15.61
C CYS A 127 5.49 -4.81 -14.12
N PHE A 128 6.44 -4.09 -13.52
CA PHE A 128 6.36 -3.65 -12.13
C PHE A 128 5.12 -2.78 -11.87
N PHE A 129 4.91 -1.75 -12.68
CA PHE A 129 3.70 -0.92 -12.57
C PHE A 129 2.43 -1.72 -12.88
N GLY A 130 2.48 -2.65 -13.84
CA GLY A 130 1.41 -3.59 -14.13
C GLY A 130 1.03 -4.44 -12.92
N THR A 131 2.02 -4.96 -12.18
CA THR A 131 1.83 -5.71 -10.94
C THR A 131 1.22 -4.85 -9.84
N ILE A 132 1.67 -3.60 -9.66
CA ILE A 132 1.04 -2.67 -8.71
C ILE A 132 -0.43 -2.42 -9.09
N LYS A 133 -0.71 -2.26 -10.39
CA LYS A 133 -2.08 -2.10 -10.88
C LYS A 133 -2.90 -3.38 -10.64
N PHE A 134 -2.30 -4.56 -10.75
CA PHE A 134 -2.93 -5.83 -10.42
C PHE A 134 -3.39 -5.87 -8.96
N ILE A 135 -2.61 -5.34 -8.00
CA ILE A 135 -3.01 -5.23 -6.58
C ILE A 135 -4.36 -4.49 -6.42
N LYS A 136 -4.65 -3.49 -7.26
CA LYS A 136 -5.96 -2.80 -7.26
C LYS A 136 -7.11 -3.78 -7.51
N PHE A 137 -6.91 -4.76 -8.39
CA PHE A 137 -7.91 -5.76 -8.72
C PHE A 137 -8.03 -6.86 -7.65
N ILE A 138 -6.98 -7.15 -6.87
CA ILE A 138 -7.06 -8.14 -5.76
C ILE A 138 -7.81 -7.58 -4.54
N ARG A 139 -8.23 -6.31 -4.55
CA ARG A 139 -9.06 -5.69 -3.50
C ARG A 139 -10.43 -6.35 -3.31
N PHE A 140 -10.78 -7.42 -4.02
CA PHE A 140 -11.94 -8.26 -3.68
C PHE A 140 -11.71 -9.10 -2.41
N ASN A 141 -10.46 -9.29 -1.97
CA ASN A 141 -10.17 -9.99 -0.72
C ASN A 141 -10.35 -9.05 0.48
N LYS A 142 -11.25 -9.43 1.39
CA LYS A 142 -11.61 -8.65 2.59
C LYS A 142 -10.41 -8.36 3.50
N SER A 143 -9.52 -9.34 3.70
CA SER A 143 -8.30 -9.17 4.50
C SER A 143 -7.34 -8.15 3.88
N LEU A 144 -7.22 -8.14 2.55
CA LEU A 144 -6.39 -7.16 1.84
C LEU A 144 -7.01 -5.75 1.85
N ILE A 145 -8.34 -5.63 1.82
CA ILE A 145 -9.01 -4.33 1.96
C ILE A 145 -8.70 -3.71 3.32
N ILE A 146 -8.84 -4.49 4.40
CA ILE A 146 -8.56 -4.04 5.77
C ILE A 146 -7.10 -3.58 5.86
N PHE A 147 -6.15 -4.39 5.36
CA PHE A 147 -4.74 -4.01 5.33
C PHE A 147 -4.47 -2.67 4.59
N VAL A 148 -5.05 -2.48 3.41
CA VAL A 148 -4.90 -1.24 2.64
C VAL A 148 -5.55 -0.05 3.35
N GLN A 149 -6.68 -0.25 4.02
CA GLN A 149 -7.35 0.78 4.81
C GLN A 149 -6.53 1.16 6.05
N THR A 150 -5.97 0.18 6.76
CA THR A 150 -5.04 0.38 7.87
C THR A 150 -3.86 1.22 7.43
N LEU A 151 -3.17 0.83 6.36
CA LEU A 151 -2.04 1.60 5.82
C LEU A 151 -2.44 3.03 5.46
N LYS A 152 -3.62 3.22 4.87
CA LYS A 152 -4.13 4.56 4.51
C LYS A 152 -4.40 5.41 5.76
N TYR A 153 -4.96 4.81 6.82
CA TYR A 153 -5.21 5.48 8.09
C TYR A 153 -3.91 5.95 8.74
N VAL A 154 -2.92 5.06 8.87
CA VAL A 154 -1.64 5.37 9.52
C VAL A 154 -0.64 6.10 8.63
N THR A 155 -0.98 6.41 7.37
CA THR A 155 -0.04 7.00 6.41
C THR A 155 0.61 8.28 6.95
N LYS A 156 -0.15 9.14 7.63
CA LYS A 156 0.39 10.39 8.20
C LYS A 156 1.44 10.10 9.29
N ASP A 157 1.17 9.12 10.15
CA ASP A 157 2.06 8.76 11.26
C ASP A 157 3.30 8.03 10.74
N ILE A 158 3.14 7.15 9.74
CA ILE A 158 4.26 6.50 9.04
C ILE A 158 5.16 7.54 8.36
N ILE A 159 4.61 8.57 7.72
CA ILE A 159 5.43 9.62 7.08
C ILE A 159 6.24 10.38 8.13
N SER A 160 5.61 10.76 9.26
CA SER A 160 6.30 11.44 10.35
C SER A 160 7.39 10.56 10.97
N PHE A 161 7.08 9.29 11.22
CA PHE A 161 8.04 8.31 11.73
C PHE A 161 9.19 8.07 10.74
N SER A 162 8.91 7.97 9.45
CA SER A 162 9.92 7.79 8.39
C SER A 162 10.91 8.95 8.35
N PHE A 163 10.46 10.18 8.58
CA PHE A 163 11.35 11.34 8.70
C PHE A 163 12.28 11.22 9.91
N MET A 164 11.76 10.86 11.09
CA MET A 164 12.57 10.63 12.29
C MET A 164 13.57 9.47 12.09
N PHE A 165 13.09 8.35 11.57
CA PHE A 165 13.92 7.19 11.24
C PHE A 165 15.04 7.56 10.27
N SER A 166 14.76 8.35 9.23
CA SER A 166 15.75 8.76 8.25
C SER A 166 16.89 9.56 8.87
N ILE A 167 16.61 10.43 9.84
CA ILE A 167 17.66 11.21 10.54
C ILE A 167 18.57 10.28 11.35
N VAL A 168 17.97 9.36 12.11
CA VAL A 168 18.72 8.38 12.92
C VAL A 168 19.54 7.47 12.02
N PHE A 169 18.91 6.93 10.97
CA PHE A 169 19.57 6.05 10.00
C PHE A 169 20.72 6.75 9.29
N MET A 170 20.55 7.99 8.85
CA MET A 170 21.62 8.78 8.22
C MET A 170 22.77 9.08 9.19
N SER A 171 22.47 9.29 10.48
CA SER A 171 23.50 9.50 11.50
C SER A 171 24.36 8.25 11.67
N PHE A 172 23.74 7.07 11.73
CA PHE A 172 24.47 5.80 11.75
C PHE A 172 25.19 5.51 10.44
N LEU A 173 24.59 5.84 9.30
CA LEU A 173 25.23 5.71 8.00
C LEU A 173 26.53 6.50 7.93
N ALA A 174 26.50 7.77 8.35
CA ALA A 174 27.69 8.61 8.41
C ALA A 174 28.73 8.06 9.41
N LEU A 175 28.29 7.61 10.59
CA LEU A 175 29.16 7.05 11.61
C LEU A 175 29.88 5.77 11.12
N PHE A 176 29.14 4.80 10.57
CA PHE A 176 29.71 3.54 10.07
C PHE A 176 30.61 3.76 8.87
N TYR A 177 30.23 4.67 7.98
CA TYR A 177 31.09 5.05 6.85
C TYR A 177 32.40 5.66 7.36
N LEU A 178 32.36 6.63 8.28
CA LEU A 178 33.58 7.29 8.76
C LEU A 178 34.48 6.36 9.59
N LEU A 179 33.91 5.47 10.40
CA LEU A 179 34.69 4.56 11.24
C LEU A 179 35.28 3.37 10.48
N PHE A 180 34.54 2.80 9.52
CA PHE A 180 34.89 1.49 8.94
C PHE A 180 35.15 1.50 7.43
N ASN A 181 35.10 2.65 6.74
CA ASN A 181 35.36 2.72 5.29
C ASN A 181 36.74 2.16 4.89
N SER A 182 37.78 2.34 5.71
CA SER A 182 39.11 1.78 5.43
C SER A 182 39.25 0.30 5.77
N SER A 183 38.40 -0.23 6.67
CA SER A 183 38.60 -1.54 7.29
C SER A 183 37.65 -2.61 6.73
N ILE A 184 36.45 -2.21 6.29
CA ILE A 184 35.40 -3.13 5.83
C ILE A 184 35.01 -2.77 4.39
N ALA A 185 35.09 -3.74 3.48
CA ALA A 185 34.76 -3.54 2.06
C ALA A 185 33.31 -3.08 1.84
N SER A 186 32.38 -3.57 2.67
CA SER A 186 30.97 -3.17 2.68
C SER A 186 30.76 -1.70 3.08
N CYS A 187 31.74 -1.06 3.77
CA CYS A 187 31.72 0.37 4.08
C CYS A 187 32.44 1.25 3.04
N SER A 188 32.90 0.69 1.92
CA SER A 188 33.72 1.43 0.93
C SER A 188 33.02 2.63 0.28
N SER A 189 31.70 2.56 0.14
CA SER A 189 30.88 3.63 -0.40
C SER A 189 29.67 3.88 0.48
N LEU A 190 29.13 5.09 0.44
CA LEU A 190 27.94 5.44 1.23
C LEU A 190 26.73 4.57 0.84
N LEU A 191 26.60 4.19 -0.43
CA LEU A 191 25.54 3.29 -0.90
C LEU A 191 25.75 1.85 -0.39
N SER A 192 26.98 1.34 -0.46
CA SER A 192 27.32 0.00 0.06
C SER A 192 27.15 -0.07 1.57
N THR A 193 27.50 1.00 2.28
CA THR A 193 27.30 1.11 3.73
C THR A 193 25.80 1.11 4.06
N ALA A 194 24.98 1.81 3.28
CA ALA A 194 23.53 1.81 3.46
C ALA A 194 22.94 0.40 3.21
N GLN A 195 23.41 -0.31 2.19
CA GLN A 195 23.03 -1.70 1.93
C GLN A 195 23.37 -2.60 3.13
N MET A 196 24.60 -2.50 3.64
CA MET A 196 25.03 -3.24 4.83
C MET A 196 24.15 -2.92 6.05
N LEU A 197 23.84 -1.65 6.32
CA LEU A 197 22.96 -1.29 7.45
C LEU A 197 21.55 -1.87 7.29
N PHE A 198 21.02 -1.98 6.07
CA PHE A 198 19.77 -2.69 5.82
C PHE A 198 19.90 -4.20 6.06
N GLU A 199 21.01 -4.83 5.66
CA GLU A 199 21.28 -6.25 5.95
C GLU A 199 21.38 -6.52 7.46
N ILE A 200 22.01 -5.60 8.21
CA ILE A 200 22.07 -5.66 9.68
C ILE A 200 20.65 -5.50 10.27
N THR A 201 19.83 -4.61 9.71
CA THR A 201 18.44 -4.43 10.16
C THR A 201 17.61 -5.70 9.95
N LEU A 202 17.89 -6.45 8.87
CA LEU A 202 17.30 -7.77 8.59
C LEU A 202 17.92 -8.90 9.43
N MET A 203 18.88 -8.59 10.32
CA MET A 203 19.67 -9.55 11.10
C MET A 203 20.41 -10.60 10.25
N SER A 204 20.74 -10.25 9.00
CA SER A 204 21.37 -11.18 8.04
C SER A 204 22.89 -10.98 7.93
N PHE A 205 23.51 -10.19 8.79
CA PHE A 205 24.91 -9.77 8.67
C PHE A 205 25.81 -10.39 9.75
N ASP A 206 27.01 -10.80 9.36
CA ASP A 206 28.00 -11.41 10.25
C ASP A 206 28.77 -10.36 11.08
N ALA A 207 28.69 -10.45 12.41
CA ALA A 207 29.36 -9.52 13.33
C ALA A 207 30.90 -9.66 13.39
N THR A 208 31.45 -10.66 12.71
CA THR A 208 32.90 -10.96 12.69
C THR A 208 33.71 -9.83 12.07
N ASP A 209 33.16 -9.17 11.06
CA ASP A 209 33.85 -8.09 10.33
C ASP A 209 34.06 -6.85 11.20
N PHE A 210 33.11 -6.54 12.09
CA PHE A 210 33.24 -5.42 13.02
C PHE A 210 34.24 -5.71 14.14
N THR A 211 34.26 -6.95 14.63
CA THR A 211 35.20 -7.37 15.68
C THR A 211 36.64 -7.38 15.16
N GLY A 212 36.83 -7.70 13.87
CA GLY A 212 38.13 -7.65 13.20
C GLY A 212 38.62 -6.24 12.87
N ALA A 213 37.71 -5.27 12.69
CA ALA A 213 38.06 -3.88 12.41
C ALA A 213 38.51 -3.12 13.66
N ASP A 214 37.71 -3.17 14.74
CA ASP A 214 38.09 -2.64 16.05
C ASP A 214 37.45 -3.50 17.16
N PRO A 215 38.25 -4.10 18.06
CA PRO A 215 37.74 -5.02 19.08
C PRO A 215 36.75 -4.40 20.08
N PHE A 216 36.75 -3.07 20.23
CA PHE A 216 35.89 -2.38 21.18
C PHE A 216 34.82 -1.53 20.47
N LEU A 217 35.25 -0.65 19.57
CA LEU A 217 34.37 0.32 18.92
C LEU A 217 33.43 -0.35 17.91
N GLY A 218 33.88 -1.42 17.24
CA GLY A 218 33.07 -2.21 16.31
C GLY A 218 31.84 -2.81 16.97
N PRO A 219 32.00 -3.73 17.94
CA PRO A 219 30.89 -4.32 18.68
C PRO A 219 30.01 -3.29 19.39
N PHE A 220 30.60 -2.22 19.93
CA PHE A 220 29.84 -1.15 20.58
C PHE A 220 28.90 -0.42 19.62
N CYS A 221 29.40 0.08 18.48
CA CYS A 221 28.59 0.76 17.48
C CYS A 221 27.54 -0.17 16.85
N PHE A 222 27.91 -1.42 16.58
CA PHE A 222 27.00 -2.45 16.08
C PHE A 222 25.85 -2.74 17.06
N SER A 223 26.17 -2.96 18.34
CA SER A 223 25.16 -3.21 19.38
C SER A 223 24.23 -2.01 19.56
N LEU A 224 24.79 -0.80 19.57
CA LEU A 224 24.02 0.43 19.70
C LEU A 224 23.07 0.63 18.50
N PHE A 225 23.52 0.33 17.27
CA PHE A 225 22.67 0.35 16.08
C PHE A 225 21.52 -0.65 16.19
N ILE A 226 21.77 -1.89 16.62
CA ILE A 226 20.72 -2.90 16.80
C ILE A 226 19.70 -2.44 17.86
N ILE A 227 20.16 -1.94 19.00
CA ILE A 227 19.25 -1.48 20.07
C ILE A 227 18.36 -0.34 19.56
N ILE A 228 18.93 0.67 18.90
CA ILE A 228 18.16 1.84 18.49
C ILE A 228 17.30 1.54 17.25
N VAL A 229 17.89 1.00 16.19
CA VAL A 229 17.21 0.86 14.90
C VAL A 229 16.34 -0.39 14.85
N VAL A 230 16.82 -1.52 15.35
CA VAL A 230 16.06 -2.77 15.30
C VAL A 230 15.05 -2.81 16.44
N PHE A 231 15.48 -2.68 17.70
CA PHE A 231 14.53 -2.78 18.80
C PHE A 231 13.64 -1.55 18.94
N VAL A 232 14.19 -0.34 19.04
CA VAL A 232 13.34 0.85 19.28
C VAL A 232 12.55 1.23 18.03
N CYS A 233 13.20 1.44 16.88
CA CYS A 233 12.50 1.92 15.68
C CYS A 233 11.52 0.88 15.10
N LEU A 234 11.89 -0.41 14.98
CA LEU A 234 10.91 -1.40 14.47
C LEU A 234 9.76 -1.64 15.44
N SER A 235 9.99 -1.63 16.76
CA SER A 235 8.88 -1.73 17.71
C SER A 235 7.94 -0.53 17.63
N MET A 236 8.46 0.68 17.42
CA MET A 236 7.62 1.86 17.19
C MET A 236 6.82 1.73 15.88
N PHE A 237 7.46 1.29 14.79
CA PHE A 237 6.78 1.04 13.51
C PHE A 237 5.65 0.00 13.66
N MET A 238 5.93 -1.11 14.34
CA MET A 238 4.94 -2.15 14.63
C MET A 238 3.80 -1.62 15.50
N SER A 239 4.09 -0.77 16.49
CA SER A 239 3.06 -0.15 17.34
C SER A 239 2.11 0.73 16.53
N ILE A 240 2.64 1.56 15.61
CA ILE A 240 1.81 2.40 14.73
C ILE A 240 0.92 1.53 13.85
N LEU A 241 1.49 0.47 13.27
CA LEU A 241 0.71 -0.47 12.45
C LEU A 241 -0.38 -1.19 13.25
N ASN A 242 -0.07 -1.63 14.48
CA ASN A 242 -1.02 -2.33 15.33
C ASN A 242 -2.19 -1.44 15.76
N ASP A 243 -1.90 -0.18 16.13
CA ASP A 243 -2.92 0.80 16.46
C ASP A 243 -3.87 1.06 15.26
N GLY A 244 -3.29 1.26 14.07
CA GLY A 244 -4.09 1.41 12.85
C GLY A 244 -4.89 0.16 12.47
N PHE A 245 -4.35 -1.02 12.74
CA PHE A 245 -5.05 -2.28 12.47
C PHE A 245 -6.28 -2.41 13.36
N HIS A 246 -6.11 -2.22 14.68
CA HIS A 246 -7.22 -2.25 15.62
C HIS A 246 -8.28 -1.19 15.31
N HIS A 247 -7.86 0.02 14.93
CA HIS A 247 -8.81 1.08 14.57
C HIS A 247 -9.67 0.70 13.35
N VAL A 248 -9.08 0.17 12.30
CA VAL A 248 -9.82 -0.22 11.09
C VAL A 248 -10.64 -1.49 11.31
N GLU A 249 -10.14 -2.45 12.10
CA GLU A 249 -10.88 -3.65 12.43
C GLU A 249 -12.18 -3.34 13.19
N LEU A 250 -12.11 -2.48 14.22
CA LEU A 250 -13.29 -2.02 14.97
C LEU A 250 -14.33 -1.34 14.06
N ASN A 251 -13.89 -0.41 13.21
CA ASN A 251 -14.77 0.27 12.25
C ASN A 251 -15.35 -0.69 11.20
N SER A 252 -14.58 -1.70 10.77
CA SER A 252 -15.03 -2.71 9.81
C SER A 252 -16.06 -3.68 10.38
N ILE A 253 -16.05 -3.90 11.69
CA ILE A 253 -17.06 -4.66 12.42
C ILE A 253 -18.35 -3.82 12.47
N GLU A 254 -18.26 -2.52 12.78
CA GLU A 254 -19.42 -1.63 12.80
C GLU A 254 -20.08 -1.49 11.42
N ASP A 255 -19.30 -1.35 10.34
CA ASP A 255 -19.80 -1.36 8.95
C ASP A 255 -20.47 -2.69 8.58
N GLN A 256 -19.96 -3.83 9.08
CA GLN A 256 -20.58 -5.14 8.89
C GLN A 256 -21.87 -5.29 9.69
N HIS A 257 -21.92 -4.76 10.91
CA HIS A 257 -23.15 -4.67 11.67
C HIS A 257 -24.16 -3.86 10.86
N ILE A 258 -23.82 -2.65 10.41
CA ILE A 258 -24.70 -1.79 9.62
C ILE A 258 -25.16 -2.48 8.32
N LEU A 259 -24.26 -3.11 7.56
CA LEU A 259 -24.63 -3.86 6.35
C LEU A 259 -25.50 -5.07 6.66
N SER A 260 -25.22 -5.81 7.73
CA SER A 260 -26.07 -6.92 8.17
C SER A 260 -27.41 -6.42 8.70
N TYR A 261 -27.50 -5.26 9.34
CA TYR A 261 -28.75 -4.62 9.76
C TYR A 261 -29.56 -4.13 8.56
N ILE A 262 -28.93 -3.53 7.56
CA ILE A 262 -29.58 -3.10 6.31
C ILE A 262 -30.06 -4.32 5.51
N LEU A 263 -29.24 -5.37 5.39
CA LEU A 263 -29.64 -6.63 4.77
C LEU A 263 -30.73 -7.34 5.56
N LYS A 264 -30.67 -7.37 6.90
CA LYS A 264 -31.74 -7.92 7.76
C LYS A 264 -33.03 -7.14 7.56
N LYS A 265 -32.98 -5.81 7.48
CA LYS A 265 -34.14 -4.94 7.24
C LYS A 265 -34.71 -5.11 5.83
N PHE A 266 -33.84 -5.29 4.83
CA PHE A 266 -34.21 -5.57 3.44
C PHE A 266 -34.80 -6.98 3.26
N LEU A 267 -34.25 -8.00 3.92
CA LEU A 267 -34.80 -9.36 3.95
C LEU A 267 -36.14 -9.42 4.68
N ASN A 268 -36.31 -8.66 5.77
CA ASN A 268 -37.58 -8.55 6.47
C ASN A 268 -38.62 -7.82 5.60
N TRP A 269 -38.22 -6.82 4.83
CA TRP A 269 -39.09 -6.09 3.91
C TRP A 269 -39.53 -6.95 2.71
N THR A 270 -38.65 -7.83 2.22
CA THR A 270 -38.93 -8.73 1.10
C THR A 270 -39.66 -10.02 1.48
N HIS A 271 -40.08 -10.16 2.75
CA HIS A 271 -40.90 -11.27 3.28
C HIS A 271 -40.36 -12.69 2.94
N LEU A 272 -39.07 -12.80 2.65
CA LEU A 272 -38.40 -14.03 2.21
C LEU A 272 -37.63 -14.72 3.34
N ARG A 273 -37.86 -14.31 4.60
CA ARG A 273 -37.12 -14.80 5.76
C ARG A 273 -37.99 -15.67 6.67
N ARG A 274 -37.52 -16.88 6.97
CA ARG A 274 -37.93 -17.64 8.16
C ARG A 274 -37.07 -17.17 9.35
N PRO A 275 -37.67 -16.80 10.50
CA PRO A 275 -36.90 -16.33 11.66
C PRO A 275 -36.07 -17.46 12.26
N ASN A 276 -34.88 -17.11 12.78
CA ASN A 276 -34.04 -18.05 13.54
C ASN A 276 -34.69 -18.33 14.90
N VAL A 277 -34.44 -19.52 15.43
CA VAL A 277 -35.06 -20.01 16.68
C VAL A 277 -34.70 -19.13 17.88
N GLU A 278 -33.47 -18.61 17.96
CA GLU A 278 -33.00 -17.66 18.99
C GLU A 278 -33.70 -16.29 18.92
N GLU A 279 -33.84 -15.69 17.74
CA GLU A 279 -34.58 -14.42 17.56
C GLU A 279 -36.07 -14.58 17.93
N THR A 280 -36.64 -15.78 17.76
CA THR A 280 -38.03 -16.06 18.16
C THR A 280 -38.17 -16.11 19.69
N TYR A 281 -37.16 -16.58 20.40
CA TYR A 281 -37.16 -16.59 21.87
C TYR A 281 -37.02 -15.17 22.43
N GLU A 282 -36.10 -14.35 21.92
CA GLU A 282 -35.91 -12.96 22.38
C GLU A 282 -37.15 -12.10 22.14
N ILE A 283 -37.81 -12.22 20.98
CA ILE A 283 -39.04 -11.47 20.67
C ILE A 283 -40.18 -11.90 21.59
N ARG A 284 -40.29 -13.21 21.88
CA ARG A 284 -41.36 -13.75 22.73
C ARG A 284 -41.15 -13.39 24.21
N ASP A 285 -39.90 -13.34 24.65
CA ASP A 285 -39.54 -12.92 26.01
C ASP A 285 -39.77 -11.41 26.20
N SER A 286 -39.41 -10.59 25.20
CA SER A 286 -39.70 -9.15 25.18
C SER A 286 -41.20 -8.86 25.21
N GLN A 287 -42.00 -9.64 24.46
CA GLN A 287 -43.46 -9.53 24.47
C GLN A 287 -44.06 -9.92 25.82
N MET A 288 -43.57 -11.01 26.44
CA MET A 288 -43.97 -11.41 27.79
C MET A 288 -43.62 -10.33 28.82
N HIS A 289 -42.45 -9.71 28.71
CA HIS A 289 -42.05 -8.62 29.60
C HIS A 289 -43.00 -7.43 29.49
N SER A 290 -43.34 -6.98 28.28
CA SER A 290 -44.27 -5.82 28.14
C SER A 290 -45.70 -6.14 28.55
N GLN A 291 -46.14 -7.40 28.40
CA GLN A 291 -47.50 -7.79 28.72
C GLN A 291 -47.72 -7.97 30.23
N TYR A 292 -46.70 -8.40 30.97
CA TYR A 292 -46.83 -8.76 32.38
C TYR A 292 -46.03 -7.86 33.33
N VAL A 293 -44.88 -7.32 32.93
CA VAL A 293 -43.97 -6.57 33.81
C VAL A 293 -44.21 -5.06 33.74
N ASP A 294 -44.33 -4.49 32.53
CA ASP A 294 -44.59 -3.04 32.34
C ASP A 294 -45.86 -2.52 33.07
N PRO A 295 -46.98 -3.27 33.14
CA PRO A 295 -48.17 -2.81 33.86
C PRO A 295 -47.99 -2.80 35.39
N ILE A 296 -47.08 -3.63 35.90
CA ILE A 296 -46.78 -3.73 37.34
C ILE A 296 -45.83 -2.61 37.74
N GLU A 297 -44.80 -2.33 36.93
CA GLU A 297 -43.85 -1.23 37.19
C GLU A 297 -44.51 0.14 37.08
N ASN A 298 -45.44 0.34 36.13
CA ASN A 298 -46.13 1.62 35.94
C ASN A 298 -47.39 1.79 36.82
N PHE A 299 -47.64 0.87 37.76
CA PHE A 299 -48.77 0.95 38.68
C PHE A 299 -48.71 2.15 39.65
N PRO A 300 -47.56 2.48 40.27
CA PRO A 300 -47.44 3.66 41.14
C PRO A 300 -47.74 4.97 40.41
N ASP A 301 -47.21 5.14 39.20
CA ASP A 301 -47.40 6.34 38.38
C ASP A 301 -48.87 6.57 38.00
N LYS A 302 -49.64 5.48 37.81
CA LYS A 302 -51.09 5.58 37.59
C LYS A 302 -51.86 5.99 38.84
N ILE A 303 -51.39 5.61 40.03
CA ILE A 303 -51.98 6.06 41.29
C ILE A 303 -51.69 7.55 41.49
N ASP A 304 -50.48 7.99 41.20
CA ASP A 304 -50.10 9.40 41.32
C ASP A 304 -50.90 10.28 40.35
N GLN A 305 -51.12 9.83 39.12
CA GLN A 305 -52.01 10.52 38.16
C GLN A 305 -53.46 10.59 38.65
N LEU A 306 -53.95 9.55 39.31
CA LEU A 306 -55.30 9.52 39.90
C LEU A 306 -55.43 10.50 41.08
N LEU A 307 -54.42 10.53 41.95
CA LEU A 307 -54.37 11.47 43.07
C LEU A 307 -54.33 12.92 42.58
N GLU A 308 -53.53 13.21 41.55
CA GLU A 308 -53.45 14.55 40.96
C GLU A 308 -54.75 14.97 40.26
N ALA A 309 -55.47 14.02 39.63
CA ALA A 309 -56.78 14.27 39.05
C ALA A 309 -57.84 14.57 40.12
N ILE A 310 -57.83 13.85 41.24
CA ILE A 310 -58.73 14.10 42.38
C ILE A 310 -58.45 15.47 42.99
N ASP A 311 -57.18 15.83 43.16
CA ASP A 311 -56.79 17.11 43.76
C ASP A 311 -57.17 18.29 42.85
N ARG A 312 -57.05 18.13 41.53
CA ARG A 312 -57.57 19.10 40.56
C ARG A 312 -59.08 19.30 40.68
N ILE A 313 -59.86 18.24 40.81
CA ILE A 313 -61.32 18.33 40.96
C ILE A 313 -61.69 19.03 42.27
N TYR A 314 -60.98 18.74 43.36
CA TYR A 314 -61.20 19.39 44.65
C TYR A 314 -60.91 20.90 44.61
N ILE A 315 -59.80 21.29 43.95
CA ILE A 315 -59.44 22.70 43.75
C ILE A 315 -60.48 23.43 42.89
N ASP A 316 -61.02 22.77 41.87
CA ASP A 316 -62.02 23.37 40.98
C ASP A 316 -63.37 23.58 41.67
N GLN A 317 -63.83 22.59 42.45
CA GLN A 317 -65.01 22.76 43.32
C GLN A 317 -64.82 23.88 44.35
N ARG A 318 -63.63 23.99 44.93
CA ARG A 318 -63.31 25.07 45.88
C ARG A 318 -63.32 26.46 45.22
N LYS A 319 -62.88 26.56 43.96
CA LYS A 319 -62.95 27.80 43.18
C LYS A 319 -64.39 28.19 42.85
N GLU A 320 -65.23 27.23 42.49
CA GLU A 320 -66.67 27.46 42.26
C GLU A 320 -67.39 27.94 43.54
N LEU A 321 -67.10 27.33 44.69
CA LEU A 321 -67.63 27.78 45.99
C LEU A 321 -67.16 29.20 46.38
N LEU A 322 -65.92 29.57 46.03
CA LEU A 322 -65.39 30.91 46.28
C LEU A 322 -65.97 31.97 45.33
N LYS A 323 -66.36 31.61 44.10
CA LYS A 323 -67.10 32.51 43.20
C LYS A 323 -68.50 32.78 43.72
N LEU A 324 -69.20 31.75 44.21
CA LEU A 324 -70.52 31.89 44.83
C LEU A 324 -70.48 32.81 46.07
N LYS A 325 -69.45 32.69 46.92
CA LYS A 325 -69.26 33.54 48.10
C LYS A 325 -68.93 35.01 47.77
N ARG A 326 -68.39 35.29 46.57
CA ARG A 326 -68.05 36.65 46.11
C ARG A 326 -69.21 37.34 45.38
N ALA A 327 -70.25 36.59 45.01
CA ALA A 327 -71.44 37.07 44.31
C ALA A 327 -72.55 37.60 45.24
N GLY A 328 -72.37 37.56 46.56
CA GLY A 328 -73.25 38.23 47.52
C GLY A 328 -74.65 37.62 47.62
N VAL A 329 -74.74 36.43 48.22
CA VAL A 329 -75.86 36.01 49.09
C VAL A 329 -75.25 35.53 50.40
#